data_AF-A0A957UJM3-F1
#
_entry.id   AF-A0A957UJM3-F1
#
_cell.length_a   1.000
_cell.length_b   1.000
_cell.length_c   1.000
_cell.angle_alpha   90.00
_cell.angle_beta   90.00
_cell.angle_gamma   90.00
#
_symmetry.space_group_name_H-M   'P 1'
#
loop_
_entity.id
_entity.type
_entity.pdbx_description
1 polymer ?
#
loop_
_entity_poly.entity_id
_entity_poly.type
_entity_poly.pdbx_seq_one_letter_code
_entity_poly.pdbx_strand_id
1 'polypeptide(L)'
;MNRSNPDDYRHLIWMAADPSQKQQLARMYNVLFFDEDIYIPEEMDETWLGYMDGNDFLEEFDRQLENAQQIPLREYLGNPSFTPLMDLPPEEVEPELERILDLMADNNVYIDFLSDIESDEAYRFITEELFEEVIDDIRIEGM
;
A
#
# COMPACT_ATOMS: atom_id res chain seq x y z
N MET A 1 13.97 22.49 -4.14
CA MET A 1 14.34 21.10 -4.51
C MET A 1 15.60 20.72 -3.77
N ASN A 2 15.49 19.86 -2.75
CA ASN A 2 16.62 19.37 -1.98
C ASN A 2 16.76 17.87 -2.25
N ARG A 3 17.61 17.51 -3.23
CA ARG A 3 17.79 16.15 -3.78
C ARG A 3 18.48 15.17 -2.81
N SER A 4 18.49 15.49 -1.52
CA SER A 4 19.25 14.78 -0.49
C SER A 4 18.37 14.35 0.68
N ASN A 5 17.05 14.53 0.61
CA ASN A 5 16.14 14.10 1.66
C ASN A 5 15.63 12.68 1.37
N PRO A 6 16.04 11.66 2.15
CA PRO A 6 15.56 10.29 1.98
C PRO A 6 14.08 10.09 2.30
N ASP A 7 13.44 11.06 2.99
CA ASP A 7 12.00 11.04 3.30
C ASP A 7 11.14 11.63 2.17
N ASP A 8 11.76 12.08 1.08
CA ASP A 8 11.06 12.57 -0.10
C ASP A 8 10.68 11.37 -1.00
N TYR A 9 9.51 10.78 -0.76
CA TYR A 9 8.95 9.66 -1.53
C TYR A 9 8.92 9.95 -3.05
N ARG A 10 8.86 11.21 -3.46
CA ARG A 10 8.97 11.64 -4.87
C ARG A 10 10.30 11.24 -5.50
N HIS A 11 11.37 11.21 -4.71
CA HIS A 11 12.68 10.72 -5.12
C HIS A 11 12.64 9.21 -5.40
N LEU A 12 11.96 8.44 -4.54
CA LEU A 12 11.81 6.98 -4.71
C LEU A 12 10.99 6.62 -5.94
N ILE A 13 9.89 7.34 -6.21
CA ILE A 13 9.02 7.07 -7.36
C ILE A 13 9.69 7.48 -8.69
N TRP A 14 10.33 8.66 -8.75
CA TRP A 14 11.05 9.11 -9.96
C TRP A 14 12.22 8.20 -10.34
N MET A 15 12.92 7.64 -9.36
CA MET A 15 14.02 6.70 -9.60
C MET A 15 13.56 5.26 -9.86
N ALA A 16 12.36 4.85 -9.42
CA ALA A 16 11.77 3.56 -9.79
C ALA A 16 11.30 3.51 -11.26
N ALA A 17 11.01 4.68 -11.85
CA ALA A 17 10.66 4.82 -13.27
C ALA A 17 11.87 4.69 -14.21
N ASP A 18 13.10 4.89 -13.73
CA ASP A 18 14.35 4.71 -14.51
C ASP A 18 14.98 3.33 -14.20
N PRO A 19 14.97 2.36 -15.15
CA PRO A 19 15.52 1.02 -14.94
C PRO A 19 16.99 1.00 -14.51
N SER A 20 17.77 2.03 -14.85
CA SER A 20 19.19 2.11 -14.50
C SER A 20 19.45 2.46 -13.03
N GLN A 21 18.44 2.98 -12.32
CA GLN A 21 18.54 3.44 -10.93
C GLN A 21 17.93 2.47 -9.91
N LYS A 22 17.14 1.49 -10.37
CA LYS A 22 16.52 0.43 -9.54
C LYS A 22 17.53 -0.35 -8.69
N GLN A 23 18.69 -0.71 -9.25
CA GLN A 23 19.74 -1.45 -8.51
C GLN A 23 20.44 -0.61 -7.43
N GLN A 24 20.42 0.72 -7.52
CA GLN A 24 20.99 1.60 -6.49
C GLN A 24 20.01 1.76 -5.32
N LEU A 25 18.70 1.83 -5.61
CA LEU A 25 17.63 1.88 -4.63
C LEU A 25 17.53 0.61 -3.76
N ALA A 26 17.54 -0.57 -4.40
CA ALA A 26 17.49 -1.84 -3.68
C ALA A 26 18.64 -1.99 -2.66
N ARG A 27 19.82 -1.46 -3.00
CA ARG A 27 20.98 -1.46 -2.11
C ARG A 27 20.91 -0.41 -1.00
N MET A 28 20.31 0.74 -1.27
CA MET A 28 20.32 1.89 -0.35
C MET A 28 19.23 1.78 0.73
N TYR A 29 18.08 1.22 0.37
CA TYR A 29 16.90 1.18 1.26
C TYR A 29 16.41 -0.24 1.58
N ASN A 30 17.12 -1.27 1.12
CA ASN A 30 16.73 -2.68 1.31
C ASN A 30 15.29 -2.98 0.83
N VAL A 31 14.84 -2.27 -0.19
CA VAL A 31 13.53 -2.43 -0.84
C VAL A 31 13.66 -3.53 -1.90
N LEU A 32 12.81 -4.54 -1.83
CA LEU A 32 12.66 -5.56 -2.87
C LEU A 32 11.74 -4.99 -3.95
N PHE A 33 12.31 -4.71 -5.12
CA PHE A 33 11.50 -4.51 -6.32
C PHE A 33 11.13 -5.89 -6.85
N PHE A 34 9.83 -6.17 -7.02
CA PHE A 34 9.40 -7.39 -7.68
C PHE A 34 9.86 -7.35 -9.14
N ASP A 35 10.73 -8.30 -9.49
CA ASP A 35 11.37 -8.50 -10.80
C ASP A 35 10.39 -9.13 -11.82
N GLU A 36 9.08 -8.87 -11.70
CA GLU A 36 8.15 -9.30 -12.75
C GLU A 36 8.24 -8.31 -13.91
N ASP A 37 8.90 -8.77 -14.97
CA ASP A 37 8.88 -8.17 -16.30
C ASP A 37 7.47 -7.71 -16.63
N ILE A 38 7.21 -6.41 -16.52
CA ILE A 38 5.99 -5.80 -17.02
C ILE A 38 5.99 -6.07 -18.54
N TYR A 39 5.23 -7.07 -18.97
CA TYR A 39 5.05 -7.37 -20.39
C TYR A 39 4.27 -6.22 -21.00
N ILE A 40 4.96 -5.39 -21.79
CA ILE A 40 4.38 -4.30 -22.58
C ILE A 40 4.15 -4.87 -23.99
N PRO A 41 2.90 -5.21 -24.38
CA PRO A 41 2.62 -5.68 -25.73
C PRO A 41 2.96 -4.61 -26.78
N GLU A 42 3.54 -5.02 -27.91
CA GLU A 42 3.92 -4.11 -29.02
C GLU A 42 2.72 -3.37 -29.67
N GLU A 43 1.48 -3.75 -29.32
CA GLU A 43 0.23 -3.13 -29.80
C GLU A 43 -0.38 -2.13 -28.80
N MET A 44 0.36 -1.69 -27.79
CA MET A 44 -0.10 -0.60 -26.91
C MET A 44 -0.17 0.72 -27.70
N ASP A 45 -1.39 1.16 -28.00
CA ASP A 45 -1.65 2.38 -28.75
C ASP A 45 -1.41 3.66 -27.91
N GLU A 46 -1.51 4.82 -28.56
CA GLU A 46 -1.38 6.14 -27.94
C GLU A 46 -2.38 6.38 -26.79
N THR A 47 -3.47 5.59 -26.69
CA THR A 47 -4.40 5.69 -25.57
C THR A 47 -3.84 5.04 -24.31
N TRP A 48 -3.08 3.95 -24.42
CA TRP A 48 -2.38 3.31 -23.30
C TRP A 48 -1.20 4.15 -22.77
N LEU A 49 -0.48 4.84 -23.65
CA LEU A 49 0.54 5.83 -23.23
C LEU A 49 -0.08 7.10 -22.60
N GLY A 50 -1.34 7.40 -22.91
CA GLY A 50 -2.12 8.43 -22.21
C GLY A 50 -2.54 8.01 -20.79
N TYR A 51 -2.80 6.72 -20.55
CA TYR A 51 -3.04 6.18 -19.20
C TYR A 51 -1.75 6.02 -18.38
N MET A 52 -0.60 5.97 -19.04
CA MET A 52 0.75 5.93 -18.44
C MET A 52 1.49 7.27 -18.58
N ASP A 53 0.79 8.40 -18.64
CA ASP A 53 1.45 9.66 -18.27
C ASP A 53 1.65 9.61 -16.75
N GLY A 54 2.74 8.97 -16.31
CA GLY A 54 3.08 8.83 -14.89
C GLY A 54 3.15 10.18 -14.15
N ASN A 55 3.15 11.30 -14.89
CA ASN A 55 3.00 12.62 -14.33
C ASN A 55 1.59 12.87 -13.76
N ASP A 56 0.51 12.40 -14.39
CA ASP A 56 -0.86 12.63 -13.90
C ASP A 56 -1.11 11.88 -12.58
N PHE A 57 -0.63 10.64 -12.46
CA PHE A 57 -0.70 9.88 -11.21
C PHE A 57 0.12 10.55 -10.10
N LEU A 58 1.34 10.97 -10.41
CA LEU A 58 2.22 11.64 -9.46
C LEU A 58 1.66 12.98 -9.01
N GLU A 59 1.13 13.77 -9.94
CA GLU A 59 0.50 15.06 -9.65
C GLU A 59 -0.77 14.89 -8.82
N GLU A 60 -1.58 13.86 -9.11
CA GLU A 60 -2.77 13.53 -8.33
C GLU A 60 -2.42 13.07 -6.91
N PHE A 61 -1.44 12.17 -6.76
CA PHE A 61 -0.92 11.75 -5.46
C PHE A 61 -0.39 12.94 -4.66
N ASP A 62 0.43 13.78 -5.28
CA ASP A 62 0.99 14.98 -4.66
C ASP A 62 -0.11 15.95 -4.20
N ARG A 63 -1.11 16.17 -5.05
CA ARG A 63 -2.24 17.05 -4.72
C ARG A 63 -3.06 16.51 -3.55
N GLN A 64 -3.33 15.21 -3.53
CA GLN A 64 -4.08 14.59 -2.44
C GLN A 64 -3.27 14.62 -1.15
N LEU A 65 -2.00 14.21 -1.17
CA LEU A 65 -1.14 14.19 0.02
C LEU A 65 -0.98 15.59 0.65
N GLU A 66 -0.79 16.65 -0.15
CA GLU A 66 -0.67 18.02 0.36
C GLU A 66 -1.91 18.50 1.13
N ASN A 67 -3.08 17.91 0.85
CA ASN A 67 -4.37 18.29 1.43
C ASN A 67 -5.05 17.15 2.19
N ALA A 68 -4.34 16.03 2.40
CA ALA A 68 -4.95 14.81 2.89
C ALA A 68 -5.45 15.01 4.32
N GLN A 69 -6.68 14.59 4.56
CA GLN A 69 -7.19 14.50 5.91
C GLN A 69 -6.56 13.29 6.59
N GLN A 70 -6.13 13.47 7.84
CA GLN A 70 -5.67 12.37 8.66
C GLN A 70 -6.86 11.70 9.34
N ILE A 71 -7.07 10.42 9.06
CA ILE A 71 -8.16 9.61 9.61
C ILE A 71 -7.64 8.25 10.11
N PRO A 72 -8.28 7.62 11.08
CA PRO A 72 -7.98 6.24 11.44
C PRO A 72 -8.18 5.29 10.26
N LEU A 73 -7.33 4.28 10.12
CA LEU A 73 -7.46 3.27 9.06
C LEU A 73 -8.84 2.60 9.07
N ARG A 74 -9.40 2.33 10.25
CA ARG A 74 -10.77 1.81 10.37
C ARG A 74 -11.82 2.70 9.70
N GLU A 75 -11.65 4.02 9.74
CA GLU A 75 -12.57 4.96 9.11
C GLU A 75 -12.39 4.93 7.59
N TYR A 76 -11.13 4.87 7.13
CA TYR A 76 -10.79 4.71 5.72
C TYR A 76 -11.45 3.46 5.11
N LEU A 77 -11.44 2.34 5.85
CA LEU A 77 -12.06 1.05 5.50
C LEU A 77 -13.60 1.02 5.67
N GLY A 78 -14.24 2.14 6.04
CA GLY A 78 -15.70 2.21 6.20
C GLY A 78 -16.24 1.64 7.52
N ASN A 79 -15.41 1.60 8.56
CA ASN A 79 -15.72 1.08 9.90
C ASN A 79 -16.21 -0.38 9.88
N PRO A 80 -15.36 -1.33 9.47
CA PRO A 80 -15.75 -2.73 9.44
C PRO A 80 -16.11 -3.26 10.83
N SER A 81 -17.07 -4.17 10.87
CA SER A 81 -17.38 -4.95 12.07
C SER A 81 -16.54 -6.22 12.08
N PHE A 82 -16.01 -6.55 13.26
CA PHE A 82 -15.26 -7.79 13.51
C PHE A 82 -15.46 -8.21 14.96
N THR A 83 -15.20 -9.47 15.24
CA THR A 83 -15.34 -10.03 16.60
C THR A 83 -14.04 -9.81 17.37
N PRO A 84 -14.05 -9.24 18.59
CA PRO A 84 -12.83 -9.14 19.39
C PRO A 84 -12.18 -10.51 19.60
N LEU A 85 -10.84 -10.57 19.59
CA LEU A 85 -10.12 -11.85 19.71
C LEU A 85 -10.54 -12.64 20.97
N MET A 86 -10.82 -11.95 22.09
CA MET A 86 -11.27 -12.57 23.33
C MET A 86 -12.62 -13.30 23.21
N ASP A 87 -13.46 -12.91 22.25
CA ASP A 87 -14.79 -13.48 22.01
C ASP A 87 -14.81 -14.42 20.80
N LEU A 88 -13.68 -14.60 20.12
CA LEU A 88 -13.55 -15.41 18.92
C LEU A 88 -13.03 -16.82 19.27
N PRO A 89 -13.73 -17.91 18.90
CA PRO A 89 -13.22 -19.26 19.05
C PRO A 89 -11.90 -19.45 18.30
N PRO A 90 -10.91 -20.21 18.85
CA PRO A 90 -9.61 -20.41 18.19
C PRO A 90 -9.71 -20.91 16.75
N GLU A 91 -10.69 -21.79 16.46
CA GLU A 91 -10.95 -22.32 15.13
C GLU A 91 -11.51 -21.30 14.11
N GLU A 92 -12.02 -20.16 14.58
CA GLU A 92 -12.60 -19.10 13.73
C GLU A 92 -11.63 -17.92 13.53
N VAL A 93 -10.47 -17.90 14.21
CA VAL A 93 -9.46 -16.83 14.10
C VAL A 93 -8.91 -16.72 12.69
N GLU A 94 -8.50 -17.84 12.10
CA GLU A 94 -7.87 -17.86 10.77
C GLU A 94 -8.87 -17.48 9.66
N PRO A 95 -10.12 -18.00 9.61
CA PRO A 95 -11.14 -17.52 8.67
C PRO A 95 -11.49 -16.04 8.83
N GLU A 96 -11.57 -15.54 10.05
CA GLU A 96 -11.89 -14.12 10.30
C GLU A 96 -10.70 -13.21 9.92
N LEU A 97 -9.46 -13.67 10.12
CA LEU A 97 -8.26 -12.99 9.65
C LEU A 97 -8.24 -12.89 8.12
N GLU A 98 -8.51 -13.99 7.40
CA GLU A 98 -8.59 -13.99 5.94
C GLU A 98 -9.64 -13.00 5.44
N ARG A 99 -10.84 -12.99 6.06
CA ARG A 99 -11.90 -12.03 5.74
C ARG A 99 -11.47 -10.57 5.94
N ILE A 100 -10.68 -10.29 6.97
CA ILE A 100 -10.17 -8.94 7.24
C ILE A 100 -9.09 -8.54 6.24
N LEU A 101 -8.20 -9.46 5.87
CA LEU A 101 -7.19 -9.22 4.85
C LEU A 101 -7.81 -8.96 3.47
N ASP A 102 -8.83 -9.73 3.09
CA ASP A 102 -9.59 -9.50 1.85
C ASP A 102 -10.26 -8.12 1.85
N LEU A 103 -10.89 -7.72 2.96
CA LEU A 103 -11.47 -6.39 3.11
C LEU A 103 -10.43 -5.28 2.94
N MET A 104 -9.24 -5.45 3.52
CA MET A 104 -8.15 -4.48 3.38
C MET A 104 -7.68 -4.41 1.92
N ALA A 105 -7.51 -5.56 1.27
CA ALA A 105 -7.11 -5.64 -0.14
C ALA A 105 -8.13 -5.00 -1.08
N ASP A 106 -9.44 -5.19 -0.84
CA ASP A 106 -10.53 -4.54 -1.58
C ASP A 106 -10.50 -3.00 -1.46
N ASN A 107 -9.79 -2.47 -0.46
CA ASN A 107 -9.59 -1.04 -0.23
C ASN A 107 -8.14 -0.59 -0.51
N ASN A 108 -7.36 -1.40 -1.24
CA ASN A 108 -5.96 -1.13 -1.60
C ASN A 108 -5.02 -0.96 -0.39
N VAL A 109 -5.34 -1.64 0.71
CA VAL A 109 -4.50 -1.68 1.91
C VAL A 109 -3.89 -3.07 2.01
N TYR A 110 -2.57 -3.15 1.92
CA TYR A 110 -1.83 -4.41 2.02
C TYR A 110 -0.89 -4.37 3.23
N ILE A 111 -0.87 -5.47 3.98
CA ILE A 111 0.06 -5.68 5.08
C ILE A 111 0.90 -6.91 4.79
N ASP A 112 2.19 -6.79 5.05
CA ASP A 112 3.13 -7.91 5.00
C ASP A 112 3.93 -7.95 6.30
N PHE A 113 4.21 -9.16 6.78
CA PHE A 113 4.90 -9.38 8.04
C PHE A 113 6.34 -9.85 7.76
N LEU A 114 7.32 -9.16 8.35
CA LEU A 114 8.75 -9.48 8.13
C LEU A 114 9.19 -10.85 8.67
N SER A 115 8.33 -11.51 9.43
CA SER A 115 8.55 -12.83 10.01
C SER A 115 7.24 -13.58 10.08
N ASP A 116 7.32 -14.91 10.20
CA ASP A 116 6.16 -15.74 10.49
C ASP A 116 5.56 -15.33 11.84
N ILE A 117 4.27 -15.04 11.83
CA ILE A 117 3.48 -14.72 13.02
C ILE A 117 2.26 -15.63 13.09
N GLU A 118 1.83 -15.94 14.30
CA GLU A 118 0.61 -16.72 14.53
C GLU A 118 -0.62 -15.87 14.16
N SER A 119 -1.68 -16.53 13.68
CA SER A 119 -2.88 -15.86 13.19
C SER A 119 -3.60 -15.05 14.26
N ASP A 120 -3.55 -15.48 15.52
CA ASP A 120 -4.14 -14.76 16.65
C ASP A 120 -3.42 -13.43 16.93
N GLU A 121 -2.09 -13.43 16.87
CA GLU A 121 -1.28 -12.23 17.02
C GLU A 121 -1.44 -11.29 15.81
N ALA A 122 -1.47 -11.83 14.59
CA ALA A 122 -1.75 -11.06 13.37
C ALA A 122 -3.11 -10.37 13.47
N TYR A 123 -4.14 -11.13 13.86
CA TYR A 123 -5.50 -10.64 13.99
C TYR A 123 -5.63 -9.57 15.08
N ARG A 124 -5.04 -9.81 16.27
CA ARG A 124 -4.98 -8.84 17.36
C ARG A 124 -4.33 -7.53 16.91
N PHE A 125 -3.15 -7.63 16.28
CA PHE A 125 -2.43 -6.46 15.81
C PHE A 125 -3.27 -5.66 14.80
N ILE A 126 -3.86 -6.32 13.81
CA ILE A 126 -4.66 -5.62 12.79
C ILE A 126 -5.86 -4.92 13.42
N THR A 127 -6.64 -5.65 14.22
CA THR A 127 -7.95 -5.18 14.70
C THR A 127 -7.88 -4.24 15.90
N GLU A 128 -6.86 -4.37 16.75
CA GLU A 128 -6.73 -3.58 17.99
C GLU A 128 -5.69 -2.46 17.88
N GLU A 129 -4.70 -2.58 16.98
CA GLU A 129 -3.62 -1.61 16.84
C GLU A 129 -3.69 -0.90 15.47
N LEU A 130 -3.48 -1.64 14.37
CA LEU A 130 -3.36 -1.07 13.01
C LEU A 130 -4.61 -0.30 12.58
N PHE A 131 -5.80 -0.78 12.93
CA PHE A 131 -7.06 -0.12 12.59
C PHE A 131 -7.23 1.24 13.27
N GLU A 132 -6.59 1.48 14.40
CA GLU A 132 -6.61 2.77 15.10
C GLU A 132 -5.47 3.69 14.65
N GLU A 133 -4.51 3.19 13.86
CA GLU A 133 -3.44 4.02 13.31
C GLU A 133 -4.00 5.08 12.36
N VAL A 134 -3.47 6.29 12.49
CA VAL A 134 -3.88 7.45 11.71
C VAL A 134 -3.09 7.48 10.41
N ILE A 135 -3.81 7.48 9.30
CA ILE A 135 -3.26 7.51 7.94
C ILE A 135 -3.76 8.76 7.20
N ASP A 136 -3.07 9.10 6.11
CA ASP A 136 -3.55 10.10 5.16
C ASP A 136 -4.63 9.48 4.25
N ASP A 137 -5.82 10.09 4.19
CA ASP A 137 -6.93 9.65 3.31
C ASP A 137 -6.61 9.99 1.85
N ILE A 138 -5.83 9.11 1.22
CA ILE A 138 -5.44 9.21 -0.18
C ILE A 138 -6.14 8.08 -0.94
N ARG A 139 -6.88 8.44 -1.99
CA ARG A 139 -7.64 7.52 -2.81
C ARG A 139 -7.29 7.77 -4.27
N ILE A 140 -6.42 6.94 -4.80
CA ILE A 140 -6.08 6.98 -6.23
C ILE A 140 -6.82 5.87 -6.95
N GLU A 141 -7.63 6.26 -7.92
CA GLU A 141 -8.34 5.31 -8.77
C GLU A 141 -7.35 4.57 -9.68
N GLY A 142 -7.55 3.26 -9.83
CA GLY A 142 -6.73 2.42 -10.73
C GLY A 142 -5.50 1.77 -10.08
N MET A 143 -5.31 1.95 -8.76
CA MET A 143 -4.47 1.04 -7.95
C MET A 143 -5.28 -0.14 -7.43
#